data_AF-A0A1C3HEI7-F1
#
_entry.id   AF-A0A1C3HEI7-F1
#
_cell.length_a   1.000
_cell.length_b   1.000
_cell.length_c   1.000
_cell.angle_alpha   90.00
_cell.angle_beta   90.00
_cell.angle_gamma   90.00
#
_symmetry.space_group_name_H-M   'P 1'
#
loop_
_entity.id
_entity.type
_entity.pdbx_description
1 polymer ?
#
loop_
_entity_poly.entity_id
_entity_poly.type
_entity_poly.pdbx_seq_one_letter_code
_entity_poly.pdbx_strand_id
1 'polypeptide(L)'
;MAGKLKDKKELFCREYIIDLKAAPAAERAGYSARSACNIGPRLLKEPEVLARIDELKRERISQLGIDANYVLLRLVEIDQMDAADIFNNDGSIKPIVDWPAAWRRYLSGFDLAEMFEGRGEDREMVGFLKKIKWPDKVRNLELIGKHISVQAFKDKIETEDVTPPANREVRQSRIKELLSRGRRSD
;
A
#
# COMPACT_ATOMS: atom_id res chain seq x y z
N MET A 1 19.16 -3.92 39.21
CA MET A 1 18.30 -4.81 38.39
C MET A 1 17.35 -3.99 37.49
N ALA A 2 17.87 -3.39 36.41
CA ALA A 2 17.09 -2.56 35.47
C ALA A 2 16.78 -3.25 34.12
N GLY A 3 17.22 -4.49 33.92
CA GLY A 3 17.14 -5.19 32.63
C GLY A 3 15.77 -5.80 32.28
N LYS A 4 15.00 -6.26 33.27
CA LYS A 4 13.85 -7.16 33.02
C LYS A 4 12.59 -6.47 32.43
N LEU A 5 12.48 -5.14 32.56
CA LEU A 5 11.38 -4.36 31.97
C LEU A 5 11.69 -3.90 30.53
N LYS A 6 12.97 -3.79 30.17
CA LYS A 6 13.43 -3.41 28.83
C LYS A 6 13.12 -4.52 27.81
N ASP A 7 13.17 -5.77 28.26
CA ASP A 7 12.89 -6.96 27.45
C ASP A 7 11.41 -7.05 27.00
N LYS A 8 10.45 -6.67 27.86
CA LYS A 8 9.02 -6.71 27.51
C LYS A 8 8.62 -5.65 26.49
N LYS A 9 9.21 -4.46 26.56
CA LYS A 9 8.97 -3.40 25.56
C LYS A 9 9.56 -3.77 24.21
N GLU A 10 10.76 -4.35 24.18
CA GLU A 10 11.35 -4.88 22.95
C GLU A 10 10.48 -5.97 22.33
N LEU A 11 10.02 -6.94 23.14
CA LEU A 11 9.14 -8.00 22.66
C LEU A 11 7.81 -7.43 22.14
N PHE A 12 7.23 -6.44 22.84
CA PHE A 12 6.06 -5.72 22.37
C PHE A 12 6.28 -5.08 20.99
N CYS A 13 7.41 -4.41 20.78
CA CYS A 13 7.72 -3.80 19.48
C CYS A 13 7.77 -4.85 18.36
N ARG A 14 8.44 -5.99 18.61
CA ARG A 14 8.52 -7.11 17.66
C ARG A 14 7.16 -7.75 17.36
N GLU A 15 6.34 -7.92 18.38
CA GLU A 15 4.99 -8.49 18.24
C GLU A 15 4.01 -7.52 17.56
N TYR A 16 4.19 -6.22 17.77
CA TYR A 16 3.34 -5.18 17.19
C TYR A 16 3.53 -5.06 15.69
N ILE A 17 4.76 -5.14 15.17
CA ILE A 17 5.03 -5.05 13.72
C ILE A 17 4.50 -6.25 12.91
N ILE A 18 3.94 -7.28 13.55
CA ILE A 18 3.36 -8.45 12.87
C ILE A 18 1.98 -8.10 12.31
N ASP A 19 1.11 -7.52 13.14
CA ASP A 19 -0.31 -7.29 12.81
C ASP A 19 -0.78 -5.84 13.08
N LEU A 20 0.09 -4.99 13.64
CA LEU A 20 -0.19 -3.62 14.08
C LEU A 20 -1.33 -3.53 15.11
N LYS A 21 -1.57 -4.60 15.87
CA LYS A 21 -2.61 -4.66 16.91
C LYS A 21 -1.98 -4.53 18.30
N ALA A 22 -2.27 -3.41 18.97
CA ALA A 22 -1.64 -3.06 20.24
C ALA A 22 -1.95 -4.04 21.38
N ALA A 23 -3.21 -4.42 21.57
CA ALA A 23 -3.58 -5.31 22.67
C ALA A 23 -3.04 -6.74 22.50
N PRO A 24 -3.22 -7.42 21.34
CA PRO A 24 -2.61 -8.72 21.10
C PRO A 24 -1.08 -8.72 21.20
N ALA A 25 -0.42 -7.67 20.72
CA ALA A 25 1.04 -7.54 20.84
C ALA A 25 1.49 -7.46 22.31
N ALA A 26 0.74 -6.76 23.17
CA ALA A 26 1.03 -6.71 24.61
C ALA A 26 0.84 -8.08 25.28
N GLU A 27 -0.20 -8.84 24.92
CA GLU A 27 -0.39 -10.20 25.44
C GLU A 27 0.78 -11.12 25.06
N ARG A 28 1.15 -11.14 23.77
CA ARG A 28 2.27 -11.94 23.26
C ARG A 28 3.61 -11.51 23.87
N ALA A 29 3.76 -10.23 24.20
CA ALA A 29 4.91 -9.70 24.93
C ALA A 29 4.96 -10.07 26.43
N GLY A 30 3.97 -10.82 26.93
CA GLY A 30 3.92 -11.30 28.31
C GLY A 30 3.33 -10.28 29.30
N TYR A 31 2.51 -9.34 28.83
CA TYR A 31 1.61 -8.57 29.71
C TYR A 31 0.31 -9.37 29.97
N SER A 32 -0.38 -9.09 31.08
CA SER A 32 -1.61 -9.82 31.40
C SER A 32 -2.69 -9.53 30.37
N ALA A 33 -3.41 -10.56 29.91
CA ALA A 33 -4.53 -10.39 28.97
C ALA A 33 -5.58 -9.40 29.47
N ARG A 34 -5.87 -9.44 30.77
CA ARG A 34 -6.83 -8.51 31.41
C ARG A 34 -6.44 -7.03 31.28
N SER A 35 -5.14 -6.73 31.20
CA SER A 35 -4.63 -5.35 31.13
C SER A 35 -4.06 -4.96 29.77
N ALA A 36 -3.92 -5.89 28.83
CA ALA A 36 -3.31 -5.68 27.52
C ALA A 36 -4.04 -4.61 26.69
N CYS A 37 -5.38 -4.55 26.76
CA CYS A 37 -6.20 -3.52 26.13
C CYS A 37 -5.85 -2.09 26.57
N ASN A 38 -5.36 -1.91 27.80
CA ASN A 38 -4.94 -0.62 28.32
C ASN A 38 -3.43 -0.38 28.13
N ILE A 39 -2.62 -1.43 28.30
CA ILE A 39 -1.16 -1.35 28.22
C ILE A 39 -0.69 -1.11 26.79
N GLY A 40 -1.22 -1.84 25.80
CA GLY A 40 -0.79 -1.70 24.40
C GLY A 40 -0.89 -0.26 23.89
N PRO A 41 -2.07 0.39 23.96
CA PRO A 41 -2.21 1.80 23.55
C PRO A 41 -1.36 2.77 24.38
N ARG A 42 -1.07 2.45 25.64
CA ARG A 42 -0.16 3.25 26.47
C ARG A 42 1.28 3.14 25.99
N LEU A 43 1.76 1.94 25.68
CA LEU A 43 3.11 1.71 25.15
C LEU A 43 3.32 2.44 23.82
N LEU A 44 2.30 2.49 22.95
CA LEU A 44 2.37 3.24 21.69
C LEU A 44 2.46 4.77 21.87
N LYS A 45 2.27 5.30 23.08
CA LYS A 45 2.49 6.74 23.38
C LYS A 45 3.90 7.02 23.88
N GLU A 46 4.69 5.98 24.15
CA GLU A 46 6.05 6.14 24.65
C GLU A 46 7.02 6.38 23.49
N PRO A 47 7.81 7.47 23.51
CA PRO A 47 8.71 7.81 22.41
C PRO A 47 9.75 6.72 22.09
N GLU A 48 10.25 6.02 23.11
CA GLU A 48 11.22 4.93 22.92
C GLU A 48 10.63 3.71 22.19
N VAL A 49 9.36 3.40 22.44
CA VAL A 49 8.63 2.30 21.78
C VAL A 49 8.35 2.67 20.33
N LEU A 50 7.90 3.90 20.07
CA LEU A 50 7.69 4.40 18.71
C LEU A 50 8.98 4.38 17.89
N ALA A 51 10.08 4.89 18.45
CA ALA A 51 11.38 4.88 17.79
C ALA A 51 11.85 3.46 17.44
N ARG A 52 11.66 2.49 18.35
CA ARG A 52 12.02 1.09 18.10
C ARG A 52 11.13 0.43 17.04
N ILE A 53 9.83 0.70 17.05
CA ILE A 53 8.90 0.21 16.01
C ILE A 53 9.33 0.74 14.64
N ASP A 54 9.72 2.02 14.54
CA ASP A 54 10.15 2.62 13.27
C ASP A 54 11.52 2.10 12.81
N GLU A 55 12.42 1.77 13.72
CA GLU A 55 13.65 1.02 13.41
C GLU A 55 13.33 -0.37 12.85
N LEU A 56 12.47 -1.15 13.52
CA LEU A 56 12.07 -2.48 13.07
C LEU A 56 11.37 -2.46 11.69
N LYS A 57 10.54 -1.44 11.42
CA LYS A 57 9.95 -1.24 10.09
C LYS A 57 11.04 -0.98 9.03
N ARG A 58 12.02 -0.13 9.34
CA ARG A 58 13.15 0.16 8.43
C ARG A 58 14.02 -1.07 8.20
N GLU A 59 14.30 -1.86 9.23
CA GLU A 59 15.03 -3.13 9.10
C GLU A 59 14.29 -4.09 8.15
N ARG A 60 12.98 -4.26 8.32
CA ARG A 60 12.16 -5.11 7.42
C ARG A 60 12.18 -4.60 5.98
N ILE A 61 12.05 -3.29 5.79
CA ILE A 61 12.14 -2.67 4.46
C ILE A 61 13.53 -2.91 3.86
N SER A 62 14.60 -2.71 4.63
CA SER A 62 15.98 -2.92 4.17
C SER A 62 16.28 -4.37 3.82
N GLN A 63 15.68 -5.33 4.52
CA GLN A 63 15.85 -6.76 4.24
C GLN A 63 15.09 -7.20 2.99
N LEU A 64 13.87 -6.70 2.79
CA LEU A 64 13.01 -7.13 1.69
C LEU A 64 13.15 -6.27 0.44
N GLY A 65 13.56 -5.01 0.56
CA GLY A 65 13.56 -4.02 -0.53
C GLY A 65 12.17 -3.67 -1.05
N ILE A 66 11.12 -3.99 -0.29
CA ILE A 66 9.72 -3.79 -0.67
C ILE A 66 9.15 -2.67 0.21
N ASP A 67 9.11 -1.46 -0.35
CA ASP A 67 8.46 -0.30 0.24
C ASP A 67 7.40 0.30 -0.70
N ALA A 68 6.82 1.44 -0.30
CA ALA A 68 5.85 2.16 -1.12
C ALA A 68 6.44 2.54 -2.49
N ASN A 69 7.70 2.98 -2.54
CA ASN A 69 8.37 3.35 -3.77
C ASN A 69 8.55 2.14 -4.71
N TYR A 70 8.93 0.98 -4.16
CA TYR A 70 8.99 -0.28 -4.91
C TYR A 70 7.65 -0.63 -5.57
N VAL A 71 6.54 -0.51 -4.83
CA VAL A 71 5.19 -0.77 -5.37
C VAL A 71 4.87 0.22 -6.49
N LEU A 72 5.11 1.51 -6.27
CA LEU A 72 4.86 2.55 -7.27
C LEU A 72 5.66 2.32 -8.56
N LEU A 73 6.94 2.00 -8.45
CA LEU A 73 7.80 1.73 -9.60
C LEU A 73 7.28 0.55 -10.44
N ARG A 74 6.75 -0.50 -9.80
CA ARG A 74 6.15 -1.64 -10.53
C ARG A 74 4.84 -1.27 -11.21
N LEU A 75 4.00 -0.45 -10.57
CA LEU A 75 2.78 0.04 -11.22
C LEU A 75 3.13 0.91 -12.44
N VAL A 76 4.17 1.76 -12.34
CA VAL A 76 4.66 2.55 -13.49
C VAL A 76 5.23 1.65 -14.59
N GLU A 77 5.97 0.59 -14.24
CA GLU A 77 6.47 -0.39 -15.22
C GLU A 77 5.31 -1.05 -15.99
N ILE A 78 4.21 -1.41 -15.31
CA ILE A 78 2.99 -1.93 -15.95
C ILE A 78 2.34 -0.88 -16.84
N ASP A 79 2.26 0.38 -16.38
CA ASP A 79 1.65 1.49 -17.12
C ASP A 79 2.37 1.75 -18.45
N GLN A 80 3.71 1.67 -18.43
CA GLN A 80 4.57 1.93 -19.59
C GLN A 80 4.66 0.78 -20.60
N MET A 81 4.13 -0.41 -20.30
CA MET A 81 4.14 -1.52 -21.26
C MET A 81 3.43 -1.15 -22.57
N ASP A 82 4.12 -1.31 -23.70
CA ASP A 82 3.60 -1.06 -25.04
C ASP A 82 3.44 -2.38 -25.81
N ALA A 83 2.32 -2.53 -26.48
CA ALA A 83 2.04 -3.64 -27.39
C ALA A 83 3.15 -3.86 -28.40
N ALA A 84 3.64 -2.77 -29.00
CA ALA A 84 4.61 -2.81 -30.07
C ALA A 84 5.91 -3.54 -29.69
N ASP A 85 6.22 -3.61 -28.38
CA ASP A 85 7.37 -4.33 -27.86
C ASP A 85 7.38 -5.81 -28.26
N ILE A 86 6.21 -6.45 -28.36
CA ILE A 86 6.07 -7.90 -28.57
C ILE A 86 5.55 -8.29 -29.96
N PHE A 87 5.29 -7.32 -30.84
CA PHE A 87 4.89 -7.57 -32.22
C PHE A 87 6.02 -7.28 -33.21
N ASN A 88 6.12 -8.10 -34.25
CA ASN A 88 6.91 -7.84 -35.44
C ASN A 88 6.17 -6.81 -36.34
N ASN A 89 6.88 -6.23 -37.31
CA ASN A 89 6.32 -5.24 -38.23
C ASN A 89 5.18 -5.79 -39.12
N ASP A 90 5.12 -7.11 -39.30
CA ASP A 90 4.07 -7.81 -40.05
C ASP A 90 2.83 -8.13 -39.19
N GLY A 91 2.83 -7.73 -37.92
CA GLY A 91 1.76 -8.01 -36.96
C GLY A 91 1.83 -9.40 -36.32
N SER A 92 2.83 -10.22 -36.63
CA SER A 92 3.08 -11.47 -35.93
C SER A 92 3.67 -11.23 -34.54
N ILE A 93 3.43 -12.14 -33.60
CA ILE A 93 3.96 -12.02 -32.23
C ILE A 93 5.40 -12.55 -32.20
N LYS A 94 6.32 -11.74 -31.65
CA LYS A 94 7.72 -12.12 -31.43
C LYS A 94 7.84 -13.39 -30.58
N PRO A 95 8.92 -14.17 -30.71
CA PRO A 95 9.27 -15.21 -29.74
C PRO A 95 9.33 -14.66 -28.31
N ILE A 96 8.87 -15.44 -27.32
CA ILE A 96 8.84 -15.02 -25.89
C ILE A 96 10.23 -14.62 -25.36
N VAL A 97 11.29 -15.22 -25.91
CA VAL A 97 12.67 -14.89 -25.55
C VAL A 97 13.06 -13.45 -25.88
N ASP A 98 12.41 -12.87 -26.90
CA ASP A 98 12.63 -11.49 -27.34
C ASP A 98 11.74 -10.49 -26.59
N TRP A 99 10.86 -10.97 -25.70
CA TRP A 99 9.97 -10.10 -24.95
C TRP A 99 10.71 -9.41 -23.81
N PRO A 100 10.48 -8.10 -23.62
CA PRO A 100 10.95 -7.40 -22.43
C PRO A 100 10.51 -8.09 -21.14
N ALA A 101 11.26 -7.89 -20.06
CA ALA A 101 10.97 -8.56 -18.78
C ALA A 101 9.59 -8.19 -18.23
N ALA A 102 9.14 -6.94 -18.40
CA ALA A 102 7.82 -6.48 -17.97
C ALA A 102 6.69 -7.34 -18.58
N TRP A 103 6.79 -7.61 -19.89
CA TRP A 103 5.86 -8.46 -20.63
C TRP A 103 5.77 -9.89 -20.11
N ARG A 104 6.90 -10.47 -19.71
CA ARG A 104 6.95 -11.82 -19.13
C ARG A 104 6.47 -11.88 -17.68
N ARG A 105 6.56 -10.77 -16.93
CA ARG A 105 6.24 -10.70 -15.50
C ARG A 105 4.79 -10.33 -15.21
N TYR A 106 4.16 -9.50 -16.04
CA TYR A 106 2.87 -8.88 -15.73
C TYR A 106 1.70 -9.34 -16.62
N LEU A 107 1.94 -10.27 -17.56
CA LEU A 107 0.89 -10.81 -18.42
C LEU A 107 -0.31 -11.31 -17.58
N SER A 108 -1.52 -10.91 -17.95
CA SER A 108 -2.73 -11.37 -17.24
C SER A 108 -3.22 -12.74 -17.70
N GLY A 109 -2.76 -13.20 -18.85
CA GLY A 109 -3.06 -14.53 -19.37
C GLY A 109 -2.52 -14.76 -20.77
N PHE A 110 -2.25 -16.02 -21.08
CA PHE A 110 -1.79 -16.50 -22.38
C PHE A 110 -2.58 -17.76 -22.73
N ASP A 111 -3.39 -17.70 -23.78
CA ASP A 111 -4.10 -18.87 -24.30
C ASP A 111 -3.41 -19.33 -25.59
N LEU A 112 -3.00 -20.60 -25.64
CA LEU A 112 -2.46 -21.26 -26.82
C LEU A 112 -3.43 -22.38 -27.23
N ALA A 113 -3.99 -22.28 -28.43
CA ALA A 113 -4.82 -23.31 -28.99
C ALA A 113 -4.21 -23.85 -30.28
N GLU A 114 -4.01 -25.15 -30.35
CA GLU A 114 -3.69 -25.86 -31.58
C GLU A 114 -4.91 -25.89 -32.49
N MET A 115 -4.75 -25.46 -33.73
CA MET A 115 -5.79 -25.49 -34.75
C MET A 115 -5.57 -26.72 -35.62
N PHE A 116 -6.66 -27.43 -35.88
CA PHE A 116 -6.67 -28.61 -36.74
C PHE A 116 -7.71 -28.43 -37.84
N GLU A 117 -7.39 -28.91 -39.03
CA GLU A 117 -8.30 -28.97 -40.17
C GLU A 117 -8.47 -30.43 -40.61
N GLY A 118 -9.60 -30.76 -41.26
CA GLY A 118 -9.93 -32.14 -41.64
C GLY A 118 -10.76 -32.92 -40.61
N ARG A 119 -11.06 -34.19 -40.91
CA ARG A 119 -11.87 -35.10 -40.08
C ARG A 119 -11.29 -36.51 -40.12
N GLY A 120 -11.43 -37.27 -39.03
CA GLY A 120 -10.99 -38.66 -38.97
C GLY A 120 -9.47 -38.78 -39.09
N GLU A 121 -9.00 -39.64 -39.98
CA GLU A 121 -7.58 -39.88 -40.25
C GLU A 121 -6.90 -38.72 -41.02
N ASP A 122 -7.67 -37.90 -41.74
CA ASP A 122 -7.16 -36.74 -42.49
C ASP A 122 -7.03 -35.47 -41.63
N ARG A 123 -7.07 -35.60 -40.30
CA ARG A 123 -6.97 -34.44 -39.39
C ARG A 123 -5.51 -34.01 -39.25
N GLU A 124 -5.19 -32.82 -39.74
CA GLU A 124 -3.84 -32.24 -39.66
C GLU A 124 -3.81 -30.98 -38.78
N MET A 125 -2.70 -30.77 -38.06
CA MET A 125 -2.47 -29.54 -37.30
C MET A 125 -2.06 -28.42 -38.26
N VAL A 126 -2.91 -27.41 -38.40
CA VAL A 126 -2.71 -26.29 -39.35
C VAL A 126 -2.08 -25.05 -38.71
N GLY A 127 -2.00 -24.99 -37.37
CA GLY A 127 -1.26 -23.93 -36.70
C GLY A 127 -1.67 -23.71 -35.25
N PHE A 128 -1.35 -22.53 -34.73
CA PHE A 128 -1.66 -22.13 -33.36
C PHE A 128 -2.38 -20.78 -33.33
N LEU A 129 -3.46 -20.69 -32.57
CA LEU A 129 -4.04 -19.43 -32.14
C LEU A 129 -3.38 -19.01 -30.81
N LYS A 130 -2.76 -17.83 -30.81
CA LYS A 130 -2.16 -17.21 -29.63
C LYS A 130 -3.01 -16.02 -29.19
N LYS A 131 -3.53 -16.05 -27.97
CA LYS A 131 -4.31 -14.94 -27.39
C LYS A 131 -3.62 -14.43 -26.14
N ILE A 132 -3.32 -13.13 -26.12
CA ILE A 132 -2.68 -12.46 -25.00
C ILE A 132 -3.70 -11.60 -24.26
N LYS A 133 -3.75 -11.72 -22.94
CA LYS A 133 -4.54 -10.85 -22.05
C LYS A 133 -3.63 -9.83 -21.37
N TRP A 134 -3.99 -8.57 -21.55
CA TRP A 134 -3.26 -7.40 -21.06
C TRP A 134 -3.55 -7.17 -19.57
N PRO A 135 -2.59 -6.58 -18.83
CA PRO A 135 -2.90 -5.96 -17.54
C PRO A 135 -4.00 -4.92 -17.71
N ASP A 136 -4.89 -4.83 -16.72
CA ASP A 136 -5.90 -3.77 -16.68
C ASP A 136 -5.21 -2.42 -16.40
N LYS A 137 -5.01 -1.64 -17.48
CA LYS A 137 -4.36 -0.32 -17.43
C LYS A 137 -5.16 0.70 -16.63
N VAL A 138 -6.49 0.63 -16.64
CA VAL A 138 -7.34 1.58 -15.90
C VAL A 138 -7.22 1.32 -14.41
N ARG A 139 -7.30 0.04 -14.00
CA ARG A 139 -7.08 -0.35 -12.61
C ARG A 139 -5.66 -0.01 -12.16
N ASN A 140 -4.67 -0.15 -13.03
CA ASN A 140 -3.28 0.21 -12.72
C ASN A 140 -3.14 1.73 -12.44
N LEU A 141 -3.71 2.59 -13.29
CA LEU A 141 -3.74 4.04 -13.07
C LEU A 141 -4.49 4.43 -11.79
N GLU A 142 -5.58 3.73 -11.48
CA GLU A 142 -6.31 3.93 -10.23
C GLU A 142 -5.42 3.63 -9.00
N LEU A 143 -4.67 2.52 -9.04
CA LEU A 143 -3.74 2.14 -7.98
C LEU A 143 -2.58 3.12 -7.86
N ILE A 144 -2.05 3.63 -8.98
CA ILE A 144 -1.04 4.70 -8.99
C ILE A 144 -1.60 5.95 -8.31
N GLY A 145 -2.78 6.41 -8.69
CA GLY A 145 -3.36 7.61 -8.09
C GLY A 145 -3.74 7.44 -6.61
N LYS A 146 -4.07 6.22 -6.16
CA LYS A 146 -4.30 5.90 -4.74
C LYS A 146 -3.01 5.72 -3.93
N HIS A 147 -1.85 5.62 -4.57
CA HIS A 147 -0.58 5.45 -3.90
C HIS A 147 -0.30 6.60 -2.91
N ILE A 148 0.32 6.29 -1.77
CA ILE A 148 0.52 7.25 -0.66
C ILE A 148 1.32 8.49 -1.04
N SER A 149 2.19 8.40 -2.05
CA SER A 149 2.97 9.54 -2.55
C SER A 149 2.27 10.33 -3.66
N VAL A 150 1.33 9.72 -4.38
CA VAL A 150 0.67 10.35 -5.54
C VAL A 150 -0.65 11.01 -5.12
N GLN A 151 -1.51 10.27 -4.42
CA GLN A 151 -2.76 10.78 -3.82
C GLN A 151 -3.66 11.59 -4.77
N ALA A 152 -3.71 11.24 -6.06
CA ALA A 152 -4.42 11.99 -7.10
C ALA A 152 -5.96 11.99 -6.92
N PHE A 153 -6.50 11.03 -6.17
CA PHE A 153 -7.94 10.86 -5.94
C PHE A 153 -8.38 11.22 -4.51
N LYS A 154 -7.65 12.08 -3.81
CA LYS A 154 -8.11 12.56 -2.50
C LYS A 154 -9.41 13.35 -2.66
N ASP A 155 -10.47 12.85 -2.04
CA ASP A 155 -11.70 13.61 -1.87
C ASP A 155 -11.36 14.90 -1.10
N LYS A 156 -11.75 16.05 -1.65
CA LYS A 156 -11.79 17.29 -0.86
C LYS A 156 -12.79 17.06 0.26
N ILE A 157 -12.28 16.87 1.47
CA ILE A 157 -13.13 16.93 2.65
C ILE A 157 -13.50 18.40 2.83
N GLU A 158 -14.63 18.81 2.25
CA GLU A 158 -15.28 20.06 2.62
C GLU A 158 -15.79 19.88 4.05
N THR A 159 -15.04 20.39 5.02
CA THR A 159 -15.56 20.51 6.38
C THR A 159 -16.61 21.62 6.38
N GLU A 160 -17.87 21.25 6.19
CA GLU A 160 -18.96 22.14 6.60
C GLU A 160 -18.84 22.36 8.11
N ASP A 161 -18.69 23.62 8.50
CA ASP A 161 -18.68 24.03 9.90
C ASP A 161 -20.08 23.76 10.48
N VAL A 162 -20.29 22.57 11.05
CA VAL A 162 -21.58 22.12 11.64
C VAL A 162 -21.95 22.92 12.89
N THR A 163 -21.21 23.98 13.22
CA THR A 163 -21.52 24.87 14.33
C THR A 163 -22.80 25.65 14.00
N PRO A 164 -23.91 25.50 14.76
CA PRO A 164 -25.13 26.25 14.52
C PRO A 164 -24.86 27.77 14.48
N PRO A 165 -25.56 28.56 13.65
CA PRO A 165 -25.29 29.99 13.48
C PRO A 165 -25.21 30.77 14.80
N ALA A 166 -26.10 30.43 15.74
CA ALA A 166 -26.17 31.02 17.08
C ALA A 166 -24.87 30.84 17.90
N ASN A 167 -24.13 29.75 17.66
CA ASN A 167 -22.87 29.46 18.37
C ASN A 167 -21.64 30.00 17.64
N ARG A 168 -21.78 30.40 16.36
CA ARG A 168 -20.67 30.94 15.56
C ARG A 168 -20.25 32.32 16.06
N GLU A 169 -21.21 33.21 16.31
CA GLU A 169 -20.97 34.56 16.83
C GLU A 169 -20.43 34.53 18.26
N VAL A 170 -20.97 33.66 19.12
CA VAL A 170 -20.52 33.47 20.51
C VAL A 170 -19.08 32.92 20.55
N ARG A 171 -18.73 31.99 19.65
CA ARG A 171 -17.37 31.45 19.56
C ARG A 171 -16.40 32.50 19.01
N GLN A 172 -16.77 33.25 17.98
CA GLN A 172 -15.94 34.30 17.41
C GLN A 172 -15.70 35.45 18.41
N SER A 173 -16.73 35.87 19.15
CA SER A 173 -16.61 36.89 20.19
C SER A 173 -15.73 36.43 21.35
N ARG A 174 -15.85 35.17 21.80
CA ARG A 174 -15.00 34.58 22.84
C ARG A 174 -13.54 34.43 22.41
N ILE A 175 -13.29 34.09 21.15
CA ILE A 175 -11.94 34.06 20.56
C ILE A 175 -11.35 35.48 20.52
N LYS A 176 -12.14 36.48 20.11
CA LYS A 176 -11.71 37.89 20.06
C LYS A 176 -11.40 38.42 21.46
N GLU A 177 -12.19 38.04 22.46
CA GLU A 177 -11.97 38.38 23.86
C GLU A 177 -10.67 37.77 24.39
N LEU A 178 -10.43 36.47 24.18
CA LEU A 178 -9.20 35.78 24.59
C LEU A 178 -7.94 36.40 23.94
N LEU A 179 -8.01 36.74 22.65
CA LEU A 179 -6.91 37.39 21.92
C LEU A 179 -6.67 38.85 22.36
N SER A 180 -7.66 39.51 22.95
CA SER A 180 -7.54 40.86 23.52
C SER A 180 -7.07 40.88 24.98
N ARG A 181 -7.27 39.77 25.71
CA ARG A 181 -6.75 39.56 27.07
C ARG A 181 -5.27 39.17 27.06
N GLY A 182 -4.84 38.34 26.10
CA GLY A 182 -3.42 37.96 25.94
C GLY A 182 -2.51 39.07 25.43
N ARG A 183 -3.06 40.23 25.01
CA ARG A 183 -2.31 41.39 24.49
C ARG A 183 -2.12 42.53 25.51
N ARG A 184 -2.58 42.36 26.75
CA ARG A 184 -2.52 43.38 27.82
C ARG A 184 -1.51 43.06 28.93
N SER A 185 -0.66 42.07 28.69
CA SER A 185 0.42 41.67 29.58
C SER A 185 1.73 41.66 28.80
N ASP A 186 2.16 42.86 28.41
CA ASP A 186 3.55 43.24 28.11
C ASP A 186 3.71 44.69 28.57
#